data_AF-A0A399YQ03-F1
#
_entry.id   AF-A0A399YQ03-F1
#
_cell.length_a   1.000
_cell.length_b   1.000
_cell.length_c   1.000
_cell.angle_alpha   90.00
_cell.angle_beta   90.00
_cell.angle_gamma   90.00
#
_symmetry.space_group_name_H-M   'P 1'
#
loop_
_entity.id
_entity.type
_entity.pdbx_description
1 polymer ?
#
loop_
_entity_poly.entity_id
_entity_poly.type
_entity_poly.pdbx_seq_one_letter_code
_entity_poly.pdbx_strand_id
1 'polypeptide(L)'
;MKLGCQLETWLPVTLDAAQPIRPITHRFDFANGQTVIAQPLKANALPALPNRQRYAIVLDRSRSMQPHAKAVNDALAQFKTIAQQGNAVDVYLTASPYHGDK
;
A
#
# COMPACT_ATOMS: atom_id res chain seq x y z
N MET A 1 3.40 -36.48 -40.74
CA MET A 1 4.02 -35.19 -40.38
C MET A 1 3.13 -34.54 -39.32
N LYS A 2 3.41 -34.78 -38.03
CA LYS A 2 2.62 -34.22 -36.92
C LYS A 2 3.22 -32.86 -36.56
N LEU A 3 2.47 -31.78 -36.76
CA LEU A 3 2.76 -30.49 -36.13
C LEU A 3 2.47 -30.65 -34.63
N GLY A 4 3.52 -30.77 -33.82
CA GLY A 4 3.43 -30.64 -32.38
C GLY A 4 3.54 -29.16 -32.01
N CYS A 5 2.43 -28.53 -31.64
CA CYS A 5 2.47 -27.25 -30.96
C CYS A 5 3.06 -27.48 -29.57
N GLN A 6 4.36 -27.20 -29.41
CA GLN A 6 5.01 -27.29 -28.10
C GLN A 6 4.40 -26.23 -27.19
N LEU A 7 4.03 -26.64 -25.97
CA LEU A 7 3.42 -25.79 -24.94
C LEU A 7 4.15 -24.44 -24.85
N GLU A 8 3.37 -23.37 -24.96
CA GLU A 8 3.71 -21.97 -24.76
C GLU A 8 4.69 -21.75 -23.60
N THR A 9 6.00 -21.77 -23.88
CA THR A 9 7.06 -21.46 -22.90
C THR A 9 7.55 -20.01 -23.06
N TRP A 10 6.78 -19.18 -23.76
CA TRP A 10 7.24 -17.87 -24.23
C TRP A 10 7.20 -16.78 -23.15
N LEU A 11 6.50 -17.01 -22.03
CA LEU A 11 6.41 -16.04 -20.94
C LEU A 11 6.63 -16.72 -19.58
N PRO A 12 7.65 -16.33 -18.79
CA PRO A 12 7.85 -16.87 -17.45
C PRO A 12 6.76 -16.35 -16.50
N VAL A 13 6.45 -17.15 -15.47
CA VAL A 13 5.47 -16.83 -14.41
C VAL A 13 5.77 -15.52 -13.69
N THR A 14 7.04 -15.11 -13.63
CA THR A 14 7.45 -13.79 -13.14
C THR A 14 8.60 -13.24 -13.98
N LEU A 15 8.57 -11.94 -14.23
CA LEU A 15 9.68 -11.18 -14.82
C LEU A 15 10.16 -10.18 -13.80
N ASP A 16 11.48 -10.10 -13.62
CA ASP A 16 12.07 -9.02 -12.86
C ASP A 16 11.75 -7.69 -13.52
N ALA A 17 11.45 -6.68 -12.70
CA ALA A 17 11.30 -5.33 -13.21
C ALA A 17 12.64 -4.89 -13.82
N ALA A 18 12.60 -4.45 -15.09
CA ALA A 18 13.81 -4.01 -15.80
C ALA A 18 14.55 -2.88 -15.07
N GLN A 19 13.83 -2.09 -14.27
CA GLN A 19 14.41 -1.07 -13.38
C GLN A 19 13.60 -0.95 -12.08
N PRO A 20 14.25 -0.57 -10.96
CA PRO A 20 13.55 -0.23 -9.73
C PRO A 20 12.60 0.95 -9.93
N ILE A 21 11.33 0.78 -9.57
CA ILE A 21 10.34 1.86 -9.62
C ILE A 21 10.63 2.84 -8.48
N ARG A 22 10.86 4.12 -8.81
CA ARG A 22 11.01 5.18 -7.82
C ARG A 22 9.63 5.73 -7.43
N PRO A 23 9.25 5.74 -6.14
CA PRO A 23 8.02 6.36 -5.69
C PRO A 23 8.01 7.86 -6.02
N ILE A 24 6.94 8.36 -6.62
CA ILE A 24 6.74 9.78 -6.93
C ILE A 24 5.40 10.25 -6.38
N THR A 25 5.25 11.57 -6.22
CA THR A 25 3.97 12.17 -5.80
C THR A 25 3.00 12.19 -6.98
N HIS A 26 1.77 11.74 -6.74
CA HIS A 26 0.67 11.86 -7.68
C HIS A 26 -0.39 12.82 -7.13
N ARG A 27 -1.02 13.60 -8.02
CA ARG A 27 -2.14 14.48 -7.70
C ARG A 27 -3.29 14.15 -8.65
N PHE A 28 -4.48 14.02 -8.09
CA PHE A 28 -5.71 13.77 -8.82
C PHE A 28 -6.75 14.79 -8.37
N ASP A 29 -7.19 15.63 -9.32
CA ASP A 29 -8.25 16.61 -9.10
C ASP A 29 -9.57 16.05 -9.66
N PHE A 30 -10.61 16.04 -8.83
CA PHE A 30 -11.94 15.55 -9.18
C PHE A 30 -12.83 16.71 -9.66
N ALA A 31 -13.80 16.42 -10.52
CA ALA A 31 -14.73 17.41 -11.07
C ALA A 31 -15.58 18.12 -10.01
N ASN A 32 -15.74 17.52 -8.82
CA ASN A 32 -16.45 18.10 -7.69
C ASN A 32 -15.58 19.05 -6.83
N GLY A 33 -14.36 19.38 -7.28
CA GLY A 33 -13.42 20.26 -6.59
C GLY A 33 -12.60 19.59 -5.49
N GLN A 34 -12.71 18.28 -5.29
CA GLN A 34 -11.86 17.54 -4.36
C GLN A 34 -10.50 17.24 -5.01
N THR A 35 -9.45 17.15 -4.18
CA THR A 35 -8.11 16.77 -4.63
C THR A 35 -7.58 15.64 -3.76
N VAL A 36 -7.00 14.63 -4.39
CA VAL A 36 -6.22 13.56 -3.73
C VAL A 36 -4.76 13.72 -4.09
N ILE A 37 -3.90 13.73 -3.06
CA ILE A 37 -2.44 13.75 -3.21
C ILE A 37 -1.89 12.46 -2.62
N ALA A 38 -1.30 11.61 -3.45
CA ALA A 38 -0.60 10.42 -3.05
C ALA A 38 0.91 10.71 -3.04
N GLN A 39 1.46 10.98 -1.86
CA GLN A 39 2.86 11.38 -1.69
C GLN A 39 3.65 10.30 -0.93
N PRO A 40 4.79 9.84 -1.47
CA PRO A 40 5.70 8.98 -0.72
C PRO A 40 6.25 9.72 0.50
N LEU A 41 6.07 9.13 1.68
CA LEU A 41 6.64 9.67 2.92
C LEU A 41 8.08 9.20 3.10
N LYS A 42 8.98 10.15 3.35
CA LYS A 42 10.34 9.85 3.83
C LYS A 42 10.29 9.59 5.34
N ALA A 43 11.15 8.71 5.85
CA ALA A 43 11.18 8.34 7.28
C ALA A 43 11.33 9.54 8.24
N ASN A 44 11.95 10.62 7.78
CA ASN A 44 12.16 11.86 8.54
C ASN A 44 11.13 12.98 8.24
N ALA A 45 10.11 12.68 7.43
CA ALA A 45 9.12 13.67 6.97
C ALA A 45 7.71 13.33 7.45
N LEU A 46 7.58 12.64 8.58
CA LEU A 46 6.27 12.37 9.18
C LEU A 46 5.64 13.70 9.60
N PRO A 47 4.49 14.10 9.02
CA PRO A 47 3.80 15.29 9.45
C PRO A 47 3.30 15.09 10.88
N ALA A 48 3.40 16.13 11.71
CA ALA A 48 2.68 16.15 12.98
C ALA A 48 1.19 16.02 12.68
N LEU A 49 0.53 15.02 13.27
CA LEU A 49 -0.88 14.76 13.05
C LEU A 49 -1.70 15.91 13.64
N PRO A 50 -2.37 16.76 12.83
CA PRO A 50 -3.20 17.81 13.37
C PRO A 50 -4.37 17.21 14.16
N ASN A 51 -4.78 17.90 15.22
CA ASN A 51 -5.98 17.52 15.97
C ASN A 51 -7.25 17.77 15.14
N ARG A 52 -8.31 17.00 15.42
CA ARG A 52 -9.64 17.09 14.77
C ARG A 52 -9.64 16.72 13.29
N GLN A 53 -8.74 15.84 12.88
CA GLN A 53 -8.72 15.27 11.53
C GLN A 53 -9.36 13.89 11.48
N ARG A 54 -9.76 13.48 10.27
CA ARG A 54 -10.19 12.12 9.96
C ARG A 54 -9.07 11.39 9.24
N TYR A 55 -8.66 10.24 9.77
CA TYR A 55 -7.60 9.43 9.21
C TYR A 55 -8.16 8.08 8.77
N ALA A 56 -7.86 7.70 7.53
CA ALA A 56 -8.07 6.35 7.03
C ALA A 56 -6.70 5.70 6.85
N ILE A 57 -6.43 4.63 7.59
CA ILE A 57 -5.18 3.88 7.51
C ILE A 57 -5.46 2.63 6.70
N VAL A 58 -4.77 2.48 5.56
CA VAL A 58 -4.88 1.29 4.71
C VAL A 58 -3.61 0.46 4.88
N LEU A 59 -3.74 -0.74 5.43
CA LEU A 59 -2.60 -1.62 5.72
C LEU A 59 -2.57 -2.81 4.75
N ASP A 60 -1.44 -2.99 4.07
CA ASP A 60 -1.15 -4.17 3.27
C ASP A 60 -0.79 -5.38 4.13
N ARG A 61 -1.30 -6.55 3.73
CA ARG A 61 -1.08 -7.85 4.38
C ARG A 61 -0.23 -8.81 3.54
N SER A 62 0.43 -8.33 2.50
CA SER A 62 1.32 -9.15 1.67
C SER A 62 2.44 -9.82 2.48
N ARG A 63 2.99 -10.92 1.95
CA ARG A 63 4.10 -11.65 2.59
C ARG A 63 5.32 -10.75 2.86
N SER A 64 5.55 -9.75 2.01
CA SER A 64 6.65 -8.78 2.16
C SER A 64 6.55 -7.92 3.44
N MET A 65 5.34 -7.82 4.03
CA MET A 65 5.11 -7.06 5.25
C MET A 65 5.41 -7.83 6.54
N GLN A 66 5.69 -9.15 6.47
CA GLN A 66 5.96 -9.96 7.66
C GLN A 66 7.10 -9.39 8.55
N PRO A 67 8.25 -8.94 8.01
CA PRO A 67 9.31 -8.35 8.82
C PRO A 67 8.88 -7.07 9.57
N HIS A 68 7.82 -6.41 9.12
CA HIS A 68 7.33 -5.15 9.69
C HIS A 68 6.21 -5.35 10.72
N ALA A 69 5.77 -6.59 10.98
CA ALA A 69 4.60 -6.87 11.82
C ALA A 69 4.66 -6.23 13.21
N LYS A 70 5.84 -6.27 13.87
CA LYS A 70 6.02 -5.62 15.18
C LYS A 70 5.86 -4.10 15.09
N ALA A 71 6.52 -3.46 14.12
CA ALA A 71 6.46 -2.01 13.94
C ALA A 71 5.02 -1.55 13.63
N VAL A 72 4.27 -2.34 12.86
CA VAL A 72 2.86 -2.08 12.57
C VAL A 72 2.00 -2.17 13.85
N ASN A 73 2.20 -3.20 14.68
CA ASN A 73 1.47 -3.33 15.95
C ASN A 73 1.76 -2.17 16.89
N ASP A 74 3.03 -1.77 17.00
CA ASP A 74 3.44 -0.63 17.84
C ASP A 74 2.79 0.68 17.33
N ALA A 75 2.73 0.89 16.01
CA ALA A 75 2.06 2.04 15.41
C ALA A 75 0.53 2.03 15.64
N LEU A 76 -0.12 0.87 15.51
CA LEU A 76 -1.55 0.72 15.80
C LEU A 76 -1.88 1.02 17.26
N ALA A 77 -0.98 0.69 18.19
CA ALA A 77 -1.14 1.07 19.60
C ALA A 77 -1.08 2.60 19.78
N GLN A 78 -0.17 3.29 19.09
CA GLN A 78 -0.07 4.76 19.14
C GLN A 78 -1.31 5.46 18.55
N PHE A 79 -1.92 4.90 17.51
CA PHE A 79 -3.15 5.47 16.94
C PHE A 79 -4.32 5.50 17.92
N LYS A 80 -4.38 4.59 18.89
CA LYS A 80 -5.38 4.65 19.97
C LYS A 80 -5.21 5.92 20.82
N THR A 81 -3.98 6.32 21.10
CA THR A 81 -3.68 7.56 21.83
C THR A 81 -4.03 8.79 21.00
N ILE A 82 -3.78 8.75 19.68
CA ILE A 82 -4.12 9.84 18.76
C ILE A 82 -5.63 10.01 18.62
N ALA A 83 -6.40 8.91 18.63
CA ALA A 83 -7.87 8.96 18.61
C ALA A 83 -8.44 9.65 19.87
N GLN A 84 -7.80 9.45 21.03
CA GLN A 84 -8.17 10.12 22.29
C GLN A 84 -7.98 11.66 22.25
N GLN A 85 -7.16 12.17 21.32
CA GLN A 85 -6.94 13.62 21.12
C GLN A 85 -8.02 14.27 20.24
N GLY A 86 -9.14 13.57 19.99
CA GLY A 86 -10.26 14.08 19.20
C GLY A 86 -10.13 13.84 17.69
N ASN A 87 -9.25 12.93 17.28
CA ASN A 87 -9.13 12.48 15.90
C ASN A 87 -10.03 11.26 15.67
N ALA A 88 -10.63 11.14 14.49
CA ALA A 88 -11.30 9.92 14.08
C ALA A 88 -10.33 9.08 13.24
N VAL A 89 -10.18 7.80 13.58
CA VAL A 89 -9.23 6.89 12.92
C VAL A 89 -9.97 5.63 12.50
N ASP A 90 -10.02 5.39 11.19
CA ASP A 90 -10.55 4.18 10.57
C ASP A 90 -9.38 3.35 10.00
N VAL A 91 -9.35 2.05 10.31
CA VAL A 91 -8.30 1.15 9.83
C VAL A 91 -8.91 0.13 8.86
N TYR A 92 -8.40 0.14 7.63
CA TYR A 92 -8.76 -0.78 6.57
C TYR A 92 -7.61 -1.75 6.33
N LEU A 93 -7.91 -3.04 6.43
CA LEU A 93 -6.96 -4.10 6.12
C LEU A 93 -7.20 -4.51 4.67
N THR A 94 -6.18 -4.40 3.82
CA THR A 94 -6.30 -4.95 2.47
C THR A 94 -6.10 -6.46 2.56
N ALA A 95 -7.06 -7.20 2.03
CA ALA A 95 -6.85 -8.58 1.66
C ALA A 95 -6.50 -8.57 0.17
N SER A 96 -5.27 -8.93 -0.19
CA SER A 96 -4.99 -9.31 -1.57
C SER A 96 -5.36 -10.79 -1.72
N PRO A 97 -6.40 -11.14 -2.49
CA PRO A 97 -6.69 -12.54 -2.82
C PRO A 97 -5.72 -13.09 -3.88
N TYR A 98 -4.77 -12.28 -4.37
CA TYR A 98 -3.85 -12.69 -5.43
C TYR A 98 -2.73 -13.57 -4.87
N HIS A 99 -3.07 -14.84 -4.65
CA HIS A 99 -2.12 -15.93 -4.79
C HIS A 99 -1.78 -16.01 -6.28
N GLY A 100 -0.53 -15.74 -6.64
CA GLY A 100 -0.05 -15.86 -8.02
C GLY A 100 0.04 -17.32 -8.51
N ASP A 101 -0.99 -18.13 -8.24
CA ASP A 101 -1.04 -19.55 -8.61
C ASP A 101 -2.16 -19.76 -9.64
N LYS A 102 -1.77 -19.97 -10.89
CA LYS A 102 -2.42 -20.90 -11.82
C LYS A 102 -1.36 -21.70 -12.54
#